data_AF-A0A449BJC8-F1
#
_entry.id   AF-A0A449BJC8-F1
#
_cell.length_a   1.000
_cell.length_b   1.000
_cell.length_c   1.000
_cell.angle_alpha   90.00
_cell.angle_beta   90.00
_cell.angle_gamma   90.00
#
_symmetry.space_group_name_H-M   'P 1'
#
loop_
_entity.id
_entity.type
_entity.pdbx_description
1 polymer ?
#
loop_
_entity_poly.entity_id
_entity_poly.type
_entity_poly.pdbx_seq_one_letter_code
_entity_poly.pdbx_strand_id
1 'polypeptide(L)' 'MAWSNETYLIGERVRVEGEKDPGVVTRIDLERGIIYVMFKRLREETYPYPASLEDQTLIPLVNKKQ' A
#
# COMPACT_ATOMS: atom_id res chain seq x y z
N MET A 1 5.79 -10.87 -18.74
CA MET A 1 5.64 -10.15 -17.46
C MET A 1 4.52 -10.81 -16.69
N ALA A 2 4.85 -11.74 -15.80
CA ALA A 2 3.86 -12.35 -14.92
C ALA A 2 3.62 -11.35 -13.78
N TRP A 3 2.54 -10.56 -13.88
CA TRP A 3 2.02 -9.84 -12.72
C TRP A 3 1.58 -10.90 -11.73
N SER A 4 2.38 -11.15 -10.69
CA SER A 4 1.91 -11.97 -9.57
C SER A 4 0.75 -11.23 -8.92
N ASN A 5 -0.25 -11.98 -8.44
CA ASN A 5 -1.42 -11.43 -7.77
C ASN A 5 -1.06 -10.68 -6.46
N GLU A 6 0.21 -10.69 -6.06
CA GLU A 6 0.74 -10.09 -4.82
C GLU A 6 1.05 -8.59 -5.00
N THR A 7 1.44 -8.16 -6.19
CA THR A 7 1.84 -6.76 -6.45
C THR A 7 0.70 -5.87 -6.97
N TYR A 8 -0.55 -6.35 -6.94
CA TYR A 8 -1.70 -5.59 -7.46
C TYR A 8 -1.94 -4.25 -6.77
N LEU A 9 -1.36 -4.07 -5.57
CA LEU A 9 -1.50 -2.85 -4.80
C LEU A 9 -0.60 -1.73 -5.30
N ILE A 10 0.44 -2.00 -6.10
CA ILE A 10 1.33 -0.95 -6.60
C ILE A 10 0.56 -0.05 -7.57
N GLY A 11 0.59 1.26 -7.33
CA GLY A 11 -0.17 2.28 -8.06
C GLY A 11 -1.55 2.57 -7.48
N GLU A 12 -2.00 1.80 -6.48
CA GLU A 12 -3.33 1.91 -5.92
C GLU A 12 -3.39 2.88 -4.73
N ARG A 13 -4.58 3.48 -4.56
CA ARG A 13 -4.84 4.35 -3.41
C ARG A 13 -5.11 3.54 -2.16
N VAL A 14 -4.54 3.96 -1.05
CA VAL A 14 -4.70 3.34 0.26
C VAL A 14 -5.10 4.41 1.28
N ARG A 15 -6.01 4.06 2.18
CA ARG A 15 -6.22 4.80 3.43
C ARG A 15 -5.27 4.25 4.47
N VAL A 16 -4.63 5.13 5.21
CA VAL A 16 -3.72 4.74 6.30
C VAL A 16 -4.29 5.23 7.62
N GLU A 17 -4.24 4.39 8.65
CA GLU A 17 -4.62 4.80 10.00
C GLU A 17 -3.78 6.00 10.47
N GLY A 18 -4.43 6.99 11.09
CA GLY A 18 -3.79 8.23 11.52
C GLY A 18 -3.56 9.27 10.41
N GLU A 19 -3.75 8.92 9.14
CA GLU A 19 -3.60 9.84 8.01
C GLU A 19 -4.94 10.39 7.54
N LYS A 20 -5.00 11.71 7.33
CA LYS A 20 -6.22 12.38 6.88
C LYS A 20 -6.50 12.18 5.40
N ASP A 21 -5.44 12.17 4.60
CA ASP A 21 -5.50 12.04 3.14
C ASP A 21 -5.08 10.62 2.73
N PRO A 22 -5.67 10.06 1.65
CA PRO A 22 -5.21 8.79 1.12
C PRO A 22 -3.79 8.92 0.53
N GLY A 23 -3.01 7.85 0.67
CA GLY A 23 -1.72 7.66 0.02
C GLY A 23 -1.84 6.81 -1.25
N VAL A 24 -0.74 6.71 -1.99
CA VAL A 24 -0.60 5.83 -3.16
C VAL A 24 0.57 4.89 -2.93
N VAL A 25 0.37 3.60 -3.15
CA VAL A 25 1.46 2.63 -3.03
C VAL A 25 2.42 2.80 -4.21
N THR A 26 3.69 3.07 -3.94
CA THR A 26 4.72 3.26 -4.98
C THR A 26 5.53 2.00 -5.23
N ARG A 27 5.74 1.19 -4.19
CA ARG A 27 6.56 -0.03 -4.24
C ARG A 27 6.18 -0.99 -3.12
N ILE A 28 6.38 -2.28 -3.37
CA ILE A 28 6.37 -3.32 -2.34
C ILE A 28 7.70 -4.06 -2.42
N ASP A 29 8.38 -4.18 -1.29
CA ASP A 29 9.60 -4.95 -1.12
C ASP A 29 9.25 -6.22 -0.33
N LEU A 30 9.12 -7.33 -1.05
CA LEU A 30 8.74 -8.64 -0.47
C LEU A 30 9.89 -9.26 0.33
N GLU A 31 11.15 -8.97 -0.03
CA GLU A 31 12.31 -9.50 0.69
C GLU A 31 12.45 -8.86 2.06
N ARG A 32 12.16 -7.56 2.14
CA ARG A 32 12.22 -6.79 3.39
C ARG A 32 10.90 -6.76 4.16
N GLY A 33 9.79 -7.18 3.53
CA GLY A 33 8.46 -7.12 4.12
C GLY A 33 7.99 -5.69 4.36
N ILE A 34 8.19 -4.81 3.37
CA ILE A 34 7.87 -3.37 3.48
C ILE A 34 7.03 -2.92 2.28
N ILE A 35 6.01 -2.09 2.55
CA ILE A 35 5.25 -1.37 1.54
C ILE A 35 5.51 0.13 1.64
N TYR A 36 5.73 0.77 0.49
CA TYR A 36 6.01 2.19 0.37
C TYR A 36 4.75 2.93 -0.06
N VAL A 37 4.37 3.95 0.70
CA VAL A 37 3.17 4.75 0.46
C VAL A 37 3.56 6.21 0.32
N MET A 38 3.25 6.80 -0.82
CA MET A 38 3.47 8.20 -1.11
C MET A 38 2.21 9.03 -0.82
N PHE A 39 2.39 10.05 0.00
CA PHE A 39 1.39 11.05 0.32
C PHE A 39 1.63 12.35 -0.47
N LYS A 40 0.73 13.32 -0.29
CA LYS A 40 0.90 14.67 -0.82
C LYS A 40 2.22 15.28 -0.34
N ARG A 41 2.74 16.23 -1.12
CA ARG A 41 3.99 16.96 -0.85
C ARG A 41 5.23 16.04 -0.79
N LEU A 42 5.22 14.96 -1.58
CA LEU A 42 6.35 14.03 -1.74
C LEU A 42 6.80 13.36 -0.43
N ARG A 43 5.90 13.24 0.55
CA ARG A 43 6.17 12.49 1.76
C ARG A 43 5.96 11.00 1.48
N GLU A 44 7.02 10.22 1.52
CA GLU A 44 6.97 8.78 1.42
C GLU A 44 7.17 8.17 2.81
N GLU A 45 6.27 7.27 3.19
CA GLU A 45 6.34 6.52 4.43
C GLU A 45 6.36 5.02 4.12
N THR A 46 6.92 4.25 5.04
CA THR A 46 7.02 2.80 4.94
C THR A 46 6.22 2.10 6.00
N TYR A 47 5.51 1.04 5.62
CA TYR A 47 4.73 0.22 6.53
C TYR A 47 5.14 -1.26 6.41
N PRO A 48 5.01 -2.05 7.49
CA PRO A 48 5.19 -3.49 7.43
C PRO A 48 4.23 -4.18 6.44
N TYR A 49 4.75 -5.06 5.59
CA TYR A 49 3.96 -5.84 4.65
C TYR A 49 4.19 -7.35 4.86
N PRO A 50 3.14 -8.19 4.88
CA PRO A 50 1.72 -7.87 4.70
C PRO A 50 0.99 -7.45 5.99
N ALA A 51 1.69 -7.40 7.13
CA ALA A 51 1.08 -7.18 8.45
C ALA A 51 0.17 -5.93 8.49
N SER A 52 0.58 -4.81 7.86
CA SER A 52 -0.24 -3.60 7.83
C SER A 52 -1.54 -3.71 7.04
N LEU A 53 -1.72 -4.73 6.21
CA LEU A 53 -3.01 -5.03 5.57
C LEU A 53 -3.91 -5.87 6.48
N GLU A 54 -3.32 -6.75 7.27
CA GLU A 54 -4.04 -7.66 8.18
C GLU A 54 -4.57 -6.93 9.42
N ASP A 55 -3.76 -6.02 9.97
CA ASP A 55 -4.11 -5.19 11.13
C ASP A 55 -4.98 -3.97 10.78
N GLN A 56 -5.33 -3.81 9.50
CA GLN A 56 -6.11 -2.69 8.94
C GLN A 56 -5.45 -1.31 9.06
N THR A 57 -4.14 -1.23 9.32
CA THR A 57 -3.36 0.02 9.24
C THR A 57 -3.41 0.58 7.82
N LEU A 58 -3.36 -0.29 6.81
CA LEU A 58 -3.45 0.03 5.39
C LEU A 58 -4.70 -0.61 4.79
N ILE A 59 -5.62 0.23 4.32
CA ILE A 59 -6.86 -0.20 3.67
C ILE A 59 -6.82 0.23 2.20
N PRO A 60 -6.63 -0.71 1.26
CA PRO A 60 -6.74 -0.44 -0.16
C PRO A 60 -8.13 0.09 -0.51
N LEU A 61 -8.19 1.21 -1.24
CA LEU A 61 -9.43 1.80 -1.74
C LEU A 61 -9.84 1.20 -3.10
N VAL A 62 -9.27 0.06 -3.44
CA VAL A 62 -9.53 -0.63 -4.71
C VAL A 62 -10.80 -1.44 -4.57
N ASN A 63 -11.78 -1.17 -5.42
CA ASN A 63 -12.87 -2.11 -5.62
C ASN A 63 -12.34 -3.23 -6.52
N LYS A 64 -11.79 -4.30 -5.92
CA LYS A 64 -11.69 -5.57 -6.64
C LYS A 64 -13.14 -5.99 -6.95
N LYS A 65 -13.61 -5.74 -8.17
CA LYS A 65 -14.69 -6.56 -8.73
C LYS A 65 -14.11 -7.98 -8.75
N GLN A 66 -14.60 -8.82 -7.83
CA GLN A 66 -14.41 -10.27 -7.89
C GLN A 66 -14.79 -10.78 -9.28
#